data_AF-A0A7T5BU00-F1
#
_entry.id   AF-A0A7T5BU00-F1
#
_cell.length_a   1.000
_cell.length_b   1.000
_cell.length_c   1.000
_cell.angle_alpha   90.00
_cell.angle_beta   90.00
_cell.angle_gamma   90.00
#
_symmetry.space_group_name_H-M   'P 1'
#
loop_
_entity.id
_entity.type
_entity.pdbx_description
1 polymer ?
#
loop_
_entity_poly.entity_id
_entity_poly.type
_entity_poly.pdbx_seq_one_letter_code
_entity_poly.pdbx_strand_id
1 'polypeptide(L)'
;MKNKVLLKGIDLTYSKEASDFKTRMLGNAGDIYLKDVNIHLYEGEVLGLLSSPDTLFYIKETLSGTLDLKEGKITRNGSILSLDVDDHLTNPFKLSFFIEELLEEYMSGKAFTKTLDRLQVKAIIRNNLDKKVNELTRKQLSHVLLELSALIEADVIIYNNFHKDLEDLDKFRSVVNMHENSKRGILLLETAIEPIEKMANYFTWVSYGQIRYEGSVEGGKEAYNKYLKEKSKVKNIEQEALFDLDWKRRVYEDEKYNENFKRLGKQQASVLDNVNIQKIIVSLVITFVMIVAALVIFMNITFVSETPTFTEENENFTEGETTERLAYAFVDNEGLNLNGETLPPFTLIEVTDSTEETYTINHNGIEETVNRDEVVYFNPASLYTEADFMELLQYTAPVIQDNYLFYSNYLNGDREFLEQNITFDSLDENSGKVAGIPIIYHFQGQTVFSMEFDGVENNPIVEDMNLSSEVTIFRVDGGFMIYDSTTNKWNYIIR
;
A
#
# COMPACT_ATOMS: atom_id res chain seq x y z
N MET A 1 -34.14 6.23 4.55
CA MET A 1 -34.10 5.28 3.41
C MET A 1 -32.63 4.98 3.15
N LYS A 2 -32.22 3.71 3.05
CA LYS A 2 -30.84 3.37 2.64
C LYS A 2 -30.75 3.58 1.12
N ASN A 3 -29.81 4.40 0.65
CA ASN A 3 -29.60 4.60 -0.79
C ASN A 3 -29.15 3.28 -1.43
N LYS A 4 -29.70 2.94 -2.59
CA LYS A 4 -29.35 1.73 -3.34
C LYS A 4 -27.94 1.89 -3.91
N VAL A 5 -27.08 0.88 -3.73
CA VAL A 5 -25.76 0.83 -4.37
C VAL A 5 -25.95 0.46 -5.84
N LEU A 6 -25.46 1.28 -6.77
CA LEU A 6 -25.54 1.04 -8.21
C LEU A 6 -24.27 0.40 -8.77
N LEU A 7 -23.11 0.86 -8.30
CA LEU A 7 -21.81 0.32 -8.68
C LEU A 7 -20.93 0.23 -7.43
N LYS A 8 -20.26 -0.91 -7.27
CA LYS A 8 -19.35 -1.16 -6.14
C LYS A 8 -18.12 -1.90 -6.63
N GLY A 9 -16.96 -1.28 -6.52
CA GLY A 9 -15.66 -1.92 -6.64
C GLY A 9 -15.02 -2.06 -5.27
N ILE A 10 -14.59 -3.27 -4.92
CA ILE A 10 -13.90 -3.56 -3.66
C ILE A 10 -12.53 -4.12 -4.01
N ASP A 11 -11.50 -3.55 -3.39
CA ASP A 11 -10.10 -3.97 -3.52
C ASP A 11 -9.66 -4.15 -4.98
N LEU A 12 -10.00 -3.16 -5.83
CA LEU A 12 -9.74 -3.24 -7.26
C LEU A 12 -8.22 -3.18 -7.51
N THR A 13 -7.67 -4.33 -7.91
CA THR A 13 -6.25 -4.46 -8.27
C THR A 13 -6.13 -4.95 -9.71
N TYR A 14 -5.36 -4.20 -10.50
CA TYR A 14 -5.10 -4.49 -11.90
C TYR A 14 -3.61 -4.30 -12.23
N SER A 15 -3.02 -5.34 -12.81
CA SER A 15 -1.65 -5.35 -13.33
C SER A 15 -1.66 -5.88 -14.76
N LYS A 16 -0.81 -5.35 -15.63
CA LYS A 16 -0.55 -6.03 -16.91
C LYS A 16 0.41 -7.19 -16.69
N GLU A 17 0.28 -8.24 -17.49
CA GLU A 17 1.34 -9.25 -17.55
C GLU A 17 2.64 -8.66 -18.07
N ALA A 18 3.77 -9.15 -17.57
CA ALA A 18 5.08 -8.75 -18.07
C ALA A 18 5.21 -9.06 -19.58
N SER A 19 5.75 -8.12 -20.34
CA SER A 19 5.94 -8.28 -21.79
C SER A 19 6.99 -9.35 -22.13
N ASP A 20 7.98 -9.54 -21.27
CA ASP A 20 9.05 -10.53 -21.44
C ASP A 20 8.65 -11.93 -20.91
N PHE A 21 8.96 -12.96 -21.71
CA PHE A 21 8.61 -14.35 -21.39
C PHE A 21 9.35 -14.88 -20.16
N LYS A 22 10.62 -14.48 -19.93
CA LYS A 22 11.35 -14.94 -18.74
C LYS A 22 10.77 -14.31 -17.48
N THR A 23 10.40 -13.03 -17.54
CA THR A 23 9.75 -12.33 -16.42
C THR A 23 8.39 -12.95 -16.09
N ARG A 24 7.60 -13.34 -17.10
CA ARG A 24 6.34 -14.09 -16.88
C ARG A 24 6.55 -15.46 -16.24
N MET A 25 7.57 -16.22 -16.69
CA MET A 25 7.88 -17.56 -16.15
C MET A 25 8.33 -17.53 -14.69
N LEU A 26 8.88 -16.41 -14.23
CA LEU A 26 9.35 -16.24 -12.85
C LEU A 26 8.25 -15.78 -11.88
N GLY A 27 7.00 -15.63 -12.33
CA GLY A 27 5.92 -15.14 -11.47
C GLY A 27 6.20 -13.73 -10.96
N ASN A 28 6.62 -12.84 -11.86
CA ASN A 28 6.62 -11.41 -11.58
C ASN A 28 5.47 -10.77 -12.35
N ALA A 29 4.53 -10.19 -11.61
CA ALA A 29 3.51 -9.30 -12.12
C ALA A 29 4.20 -8.22 -12.95
N GLY A 30 3.64 -7.90 -14.11
CA GLY A 30 4.05 -6.68 -14.81
C GLY A 30 3.59 -5.45 -14.02
N ASP A 31 3.68 -4.28 -14.66
CA ASP A 31 3.34 -3.02 -13.99
C ASP A 31 1.91 -3.05 -13.43
N ILE A 32 1.79 -2.70 -12.15
CA ILE A 32 0.52 -2.56 -11.45
C ILE A 32 0.01 -1.15 -11.68
N TYR A 33 -1.23 -1.04 -12.14
CA TYR A 33 -1.85 0.23 -12.46
C TYR A 33 -2.96 0.62 -11.49
N LEU A 34 -3.56 -0.36 -10.83
CA LEU A 34 -4.53 -0.17 -9.75
C LEU A 34 -4.19 -1.11 -8.61
N LYS A 35 -4.27 -0.62 -7.38
CA LYS A 35 -4.02 -1.41 -6.18
C LYS A 35 -5.00 -1.02 -5.08
N ASP A 36 -5.80 -2.01 -4.66
CA ASP A 36 -6.73 -1.94 -3.52
C ASP A 36 -7.67 -0.73 -3.60
N VAL A 37 -8.07 -0.36 -4.82
CA VAL A 37 -8.94 0.81 -5.04
C VAL A 37 -10.38 0.42 -4.71
N ASN A 38 -10.97 1.12 -3.74
CA ASN A 38 -12.36 0.96 -3.34
C ASN A 38 -13.23 2.08 -3.94
N ILE A 39 -14.34 1.71 -4.59
CA ILE A 39 -15.26 2.66 -5.24
C ILE A 39 -16.70 2.28 -4.91
N HIS A 40 -17.46 3.24 -4.39
CA HIS A 40 -18.87 3.09 -4.08
C HIS A 40 -19.66 4.18 -4.78
N LEU A 41 -20.65 3.80 -5.58
CA LEU A 41 -21.56 4.73 -6.23
C LEU A 41 -23.00 4.35 -5.91
N TYR A 42 -23.70 5.28 -5.27
CA TYR A 42 -25.09 5.17 -4.88
C TYR A 42 -26.03 5.82 -5.90
N GLU A 43 -27.30 5.46 -5.80
CA GLU A 43 -28.39 6.07 -6.57
C GLU A 43 -28.50 7.58 -6.30
N GLY A 44 -28.46 8.38 -7.38
CA GLY A 44 -28.53 9.85 -7.31
C GLY A 44 -27.26 10.53 -6.81
N GLU A 45 -26.12 9.83 -6.82
CA GLU A 45 -24.83 10.37 -6.44
C GLU A 45 -23.99 10.75 -7.66
N VAL A 46 -23.28 11.86 -7.55
CA VAL A 46 -22.18 12.24 -8.44
C VAL A 46 -20.86 12.06 -7.70
N LEU A 47 -20.13 11.00 -8.03
CA LEU A 47 -18.78 10.73 -7.50
C LEU A 47 -17.75 11.31 -8.46
N GLY A 48 -16.94 12.24 -7.98
CA GLY A 48 -15.79 12.76 -8.72
C GLY A 48 -14.51 12.02 -8.35
N LEU A 49 -13.81 11.47 -9.34
CA LEU A 49 -12.53 10.79 -9.18
C LEU A 49 -11.43 11.53 -9.94
N LEU A 50 -10.45 12.03 -9.21
CA LEU A 50 -9.29 12.75 -9.74
C LEU A 50 -8.10 11.80 -9.85
N SER A 51 -7.49 11.69 -11.04
CA SER A 51 -6.24 10.94 -11.21
C SER A 51 -5.48 11.27 -12.51
N SER A 52 -4.40 10.54 -12.79
CA SER A 52 -3.71 10.57 -14.07
C SER A 52 -4.53 9.88 -15.17
N PRO A 53 -4.37 10.27 -16.45
CA PRO A 53 -5.13 9.66 -17.56
C PRO A 53 -5.08 8.14 -17.58
N ASP A 54 -3.89 7.56 -17.38
CA ASP A 54 -3.69 6.11 -17.39
C ASP A 54 -4.47 5.42 -16.27
N THR A 55 -4.42 5.95 -15.04
CA THR A 55 -5.14 5.39 -13.90
C THR A 55 -6.66 5.45 -14.14
N LEU A 56 -7.15 6.57 -14.64
CA LEU A 56 -8.57 6.75 -14.97
C LEU A 56 -9.02 5.78 -16.06
N PHE A 57 -8.19 5.54 -17.08
CA PHE A 57 -8.45 4.53 -18.11
C PHE A 57 -8.65 3.15 -17.48
N TYR A 58 -7.74 2.68 -16.62
CA TYR A 58 -7.90 1.35 -16.00
C TYR A 58 -9.10 1.29 -15.06
N ILE A 59 -9.41 2.36 -14.31
CA ILE A 59 -10.62 2.42 -13.48
C ILE A 59 -11.87 2.31 -14.37
N LYS A 60 -11.94 3.09 -15.45
CA LYS A 60 -13.06 3.06 -16.41
C LYS A 60 -13.27 1.66 -16.97
N GLU A 61 -12.22 1.06 -17.53
CA GLU A 61 -12.27 -0.23 -18.21
C GLU A 61 -12.58 -1.40 -17.26
N THR A 62 -12.02 -1.38 -16.05
CA THR A 62 -12.34 -2.41 -15.05
C THR A 62 -13.78 -2.27 -14.59
N LEU A 63 -14.25 -1.06 -14.29
CA LEU A 63 -15.63 -0.80 -13.87
C LEU A 63 -16.67 -1.04 -14.97
N SER A 64 -16.36 -0.76 -16.24
CA SER A 64 -17.23 -1.09 -17.38
C SER A 64 -17.24 -2.59 -17.69
N GLY A 65 -16.17 -3.31 -17.32
CA GLY A 65 -16.04 -4.76 -17.51
C GLY A 65 -15.35 -5.15 -18.82
N THR A 66 -14.63 -4.22 -19.44
CA THR A 66 -13.79 -4.48 -20.62
C THR A 66 -12.40 -4.98 -20.24
N LEU A 67 -11.94 -4.69 -19.02
CA LEU A 67 -10.74 -5.27 -18.43
C LEU A 67 -11.08 -6.11 -17.20
N ASP A 68 -10.49 -7.30 -17.14
CA ASP A 68 -10.57 -8.19 -15.99
C ASP A 68 -9.58 -7.76 -14.91
N LEU A 69 -10.04 -7.77 -13.66
CA LEU A 69 -9.21 -7.52 -12.50
C LEU A 69 -8.29 -8.71 -12.23
N LYS A 70 -7.14 -8.43 -11.61
CA LYS A 70 -6.31 -9.47 -11.00
C LYS A 70 -6.87 -9.88 -9.64
N GLU A 71 -7.26 -8.89 -8.82
CA GLU A 71 -7.87 -9.09 -7.50
C GLU A 71 -8.99 -8.07 -7.27
N GLY A 72 -9.87 -8.38 -6.30
CA GLY A 72 -11.04 -7.57 -5.98
C GLY A 72 -12.33 -8.05 -6.64
N LYS A 73 -13.39 -7.27 -6.45
CA LYS A 73 -14.74 -7.60 -6.95
C LYS A 73 -15.49 -6.36 -7.39
N ILE A 74 -16.15 -6.47 -8.55
CA ILE A 74 -17.08 -5.45 -9.03
C ILE A 74 -18.51 -5.98 -8.99
N THR A 75 -19.40 -5.21 -8.38
CA THR A 75 -20.84 -5.45 -8.37
C THR A 75 -21.53 -4.31 -9.12
N ARG A 76 -22.31 -4.66 -10.15
CA ARG A 76 -23.05 -3.72 -11.00
C ARG A 76 -24.54 -4.02 -10.86
N ASN A 77 -25.31 -3.03 -10.43
CA ASN A 77 -26.75 -3.15 -10.18
C ASN A 77 -27.57 -2.31 -11.15
N GLY A 78 -27.24 -2.40 -12.44
CA GLY A 78 -27.87 -1.66 -13.52
C GLY A 78 -27.03 -1.63 -14.79
N SER A 79 -27.56 -0.94 -15.80
CA SER A 79 -26.85 -0.62 -17.04
C SER A 79 -25.80 0.47 -16.81
N ILE A 80 -24.65 0.34 -17.48
CA ILE A 80 -23.57 1.32 -17.44
C ILE A 80 -23.42 1.93 -18.83
N LEU A 81 -23.39 3.25 -18.92
CA LEU A 81 -22.97 4.01 -20.10
C LEU A 81 -21.59 4.60 -19.83
N SER A 82 -20.57 4.05 -20.47
CA SER A 82 -19.19 4.55 -20.38
C SER A 82 -18.89 5.45 -21.57
N LEU A 83 -18.49 6.69 -21.30
CA LEU A 83 -18.25 7.69 -22.32
C LEU A 83 -16.82 8.20 -22.21
N ASP A 84 -16.09 8.07 -23.31
CA ASP A 84 -14.73 8.54 -23.47
C ASP A 84 -14.50 8.96 -24.93
N VAL A 85 -13.92 10.13 -25.13
CA VAL A 85 -13.59 10.62 -26.48
C VAL A 85 -12.47 9.78 -27.09
N ASP A 86 -11.50 9.34 -26.26
CA ASP A 86 -10.31 8.63 -26.70
C ASP A 86 -10.65 7.25 -27.30
N ASP A 87 -11.72 6.59 -26.83
CA ASP A 87 -12.17 5.27 -27.31
C ASP A 87 -12.61 5.28 -28.78
N HIS A 88 -12.96 6.45 -29.33
CA HIS A 88 -13.58 6.55 -30.65
C HIS A 88 -12.73 7.26 -31.70
N LEU A 89 -11.51 7.68 -31.36
CA LEU A 89 -10.64 8.45 -32.26
C LEU A 89 -10.23 7.69 -33.52
N THR A 90 -10.24 6.36 -33.48
CA THR A 90 -9.88 5.51 -34.62
C THR A 90 -11.11 4.94 -35.33
N ASN A 91 -12.32 5.24 -34.87
CA ASN A 91 -13.56 4.66 -35.40
C ASN A 91 -13.80 5.11 -36.86
N PRO A 92 -13.77 4.18 -37.84
CA PRO A 92 -13.86 4.52 -39.26
C PRO A 92 -15.31 4.62 -39.78
N PHE A 93 -16.31 4.35 -38.94
CA PHE A 93 -17.71 4.35 -39.32
C PHE A 93 -18.32 5.75 -39.34
N LYS A 94 -19.40 5.92 -40.08
CA LYS A 94 -20.16 7.18 -40.13
C LYS A 94 -20.78 7.49 -38.76
N LEU A 95 -20.90 8.77 -38.44
CA LEU A 95 -21.54 9.23 -37.21
C LEU A 95 -22.99 8.71 -37.09
N SER A 96 -23.74 8.66 -38.20
CA SER A 96 -25.10 8.11 -38.19
C SER A 96 -25.13 6.65 -37.70
N PHE A 97 -24.23 5.83 -38.23
CA PHE A 97 -24.13 4.42 -37.86
C PHE A 97 -23.70 4.25 -36.40
N PHE A 98 -22.70 5.02 -35.97
CA PHE A 98 -22.23 5.02 -34.58
C PHE A 98 -23.35 5.39 -33.58
N ILE A 99 -24.16 6.40 -33.91
CA ILE A 99 -25.30 6.79 -33.06
C ILE A 99 -26.34 5.67 -32.99
N GLU A 100 -26.66 5.04 -34.12
CA GLU A 100 -27.62 3.93 -34.16
C GLU A 100 -27.12 2.75 -33.32
N GLU A 101 -25.88 2.32 -33.53
CA GLU A 101 -25.25 1.22 -32.79
C GLU A 101 -25.27 1.46 -31.27
N LEU A 102 -24.84 2.65 -30.81
CA LEU A 102 -24.86 2.98 -29.39
C LEU A 102 -26.28 3.01 -28.82
N LEU A 103 -27.26 3.54 -29.55
CA LEU A 103 -28.65 3.59 -29.08
C LEU A 103 -29.28 2.19 -28.99
N GLU A 104 -28.97 1.29 -29.92
CA GLU A 104 -29.49 -0.07 -29.95
C GLU A 104 -29.10 -0.88 -28.69
N GLU A 105 -27.98 -0.56 -28.06
CA GLU A 105 -27.55 -1.19 -26.80
C GLU A 105 -28.49 -0.87 -25.62
N TYR A 106 -29.18 0.27 -25.64
CA TYR A 106 -29.98 0.76 -24.50
C TYR A 106 -31.48 0.82 -24.79
N MET A 107 -31.89 0.86 -26.06
CA MET A 107 -33.30 1.02 -26.42
C MET A 107 -33.65 0.39 -27.76
N SER A 108 -34.93 0.03 -27.92
CA SER A 108 -35.46 -0.56 -29.15
C SER A 108 -36.85 -0.04 -29.51
N GLY A 109 -37.29 -0.34 -30.73
CA GLY A 109 -38.63 -0.02 -31.23
C GLY A 109 -38.95 1.48 -31.22
N LYS A 110 -40.13 1.86 -30.69
CA LYS A 110 -40.60 3.25 -30.73
C LYS A 110 -39.72 4.22 -29.94
N ALA A 111 -39.09 3.75 -28.85
CA ALA A 111 -38.20 4.58 -28.05
C ALA A 111 -36.94 4.96 -28.85
N PHE A 112 -36.34 3.98 -29.51
CA PHE A 112 -35.21 4.15 -30.42
C PHE A 112 -35.51 5.21 -31.50
N THR A 113 -36.58 5.04 -32.29
CA THR A 113 -36.93 5.98 -33.37
C THR A 113 -37.13 7.39 -32.86
N LYS A 114 -37.85 7.56 -31.73
CA LYS A 114 -38.12 8.87 -31.14
C LYS A 114 -36.84 9.55 -30.65
N THR A 115 -35.90 8.80 -30.08
CA THR A 115 -34.60 9.32 -29.62
C THR A 115 -33.73 9.71 -30.81
N LEU A 116 -33.68 8.88 -31.85
CA LEU A 116 -32.96 9.17 -33.08
C LEU A 116 -33.46 10.46 -33.75
N ASP A 117 -34.78 10.63 -33.88
CA ASP A 117 -35.39 11.86 -34.42
C ASP A 117 -35.00 13.11 -33.61
N ARG A 118 -34.93 12.99 -32.28
CA ARG A 118 -34.53 14.08 -31.37
C ARG A 118 -33.04 14.43 -31.50
N LEU A 119 -32.19 13.45 -31.78
CA LEU A 119 -30.75 13.65 -31.97
C LEU A 119 -30.45 14.29 -33.32
N GLN A 120 -31.09 13.81 -34.39
CA GLN A 120 -30.84 14.29 -35.75
C GLN A 120 -31.21 15.76 -35.97
N VAL A 121 -32.05 16.36 -35.12
CA VAL A 121 -32.35 17.80 -35.17
C VAL A 121 -31.30 18.67 -34.48
N LYS A 122 -30.40 18.09 -33.65
CA LYS A 122 -29.32 18.83 -32.98
C LYS A 122 -28.27 19.25 -33.99
N ALA A 123 -27.92 20.54 -34.02
CA ALA A 123 -27.02 21.09 -35.04
C ALA A 123 -25.67 20.35 -35.12
N ILE A 124 -25.09 19.99 -33.98
CA ILE A 124 -23.81 19.27 -33.91
C ILE A 124 -23.89 17.87 -34.54
N ILE A 125 -25.01 17.18 -34.39
CA ILE A 125 -25.23 15.85 -34.98
C ILE A 125 -25.57 16.00 -36.45
N ARG A 126 -26.63 16.78 -36.77
CA ARG A 126 -27.14 16.99 -38.13
C ARG A 126 -26.06 17.39 -39.12
N ASN A 127 -25.18 18.30 -38.73
CA ASN A 127 -24.14 18.84 -39.61
C ASN A 127 -22.97 17.85 -39.82
N ASN A 128 -22.95 16.72 -39.12
CA ASN A 128 -21.85 15.76 -39.12
C ASN A 128 -22.28 14.30 -39.35
N LEU A 129 -23.58 13.99 -39.55
CA LEU A 129 -24.10 12.62 -39.70
C LEU A 129 -23.35 11.76 -40.73
N ASP A 130 -22.97 12.37 -41.86
CA ASP A 130 -22.29 11.68 -42.96
C ASP A 130 -20.77 11.56 -42.80
N LYS A 131 -20.18 12.30 -41.86
CA LYS A 131 -18.74 12.22 -41.58
C LYS A 131 -18.43 10.96 -40.81
N LYS A 132 -17.19 10.48 -40.96
CA LYS A 132 -16.69 9.42 -40.08
C LYS A 132 -16.44 9.96 -38.68
N VAL A 133 -16.56 9.10 -37.67
CA VAL A 133 -16.31 9.48 -36.27
C VAL A 133 -14.88 9.98 -36.09
N ASN A 134 -13.89 9.32 -36.70
CA ASN A 134 -12.49 9.74 -36.69
C ASN A 134 -12.18 11.04 -37.48
N GLU A 135 -13.15 11.61 -38.20
CA GLU A 135 -13.03 12.91 -38.86
C GLU A 135 -13.59 14.07 -38.00
N LEU A 136 -14.25 13.75 -36.89
CA LEU A 136 -14.73 14.75 -35.93
C LEU A 136 -13.58 15.25 -35.06
N THR A 137 -13.60 16.53 -34.72
CA THR A 137 -12.70 17.02 -33.68
C THR A 137 -13.11 16.43 -32.32
N ARG A 138 -12.16 16.29 -31.40
CA ARG A 138 -12.43 15.85 -30.01
C ARG A 138 -13.60 16.62 -29.37
N LYS A 139 -13.64 17.94 -29.58
CA LYS A 139 -14.73 18.81 -29.15
C LYS A 139 -16.09 18.50 -29.78
N GLN A 140 -16.11 18.18 -31.07
CA GLN A 140 -17.35 17.78 -31.74
C GLN A 140 -17.84 16.44 -31.20
N LEU A 141 -16.93 15.49 -31.04
CA LEU A 141 -17.23 14.16 -30.52
C LEU A 141 -17.71 14.22 -29.06
N SER A 142 -17.05 14.98 -28.19
CA SER A 142 -17.49 15.17 -26.80
C SER A 142 -18.90 15.78 -26.71
N HIS A 143 -19.21 16.77 -27.56
CA HIS A 143 -20.57 17.31 -27.65
C HIS A 143 -21.59 16.29 -28.16
N VAL A 144 -21.23 15.42 -29.11
CA VAL A 144 -22.13 14.35 -29.57
C VAL A 144 -22.39 13.35 -28.44
N LEU A 145 -21.35 12.86 -27.77
CA LEU A 145 -21.48 11.91 -26.67
C LEU A 145 -22.31 12.49 -25.52
N LEU A 146 -22.16 13.78 -25.21
CA LEU A 146 -22.98 14.47 -24.20
C LEU A 146 -24.47 14.62 -24.61
N GLU A 147 -24.75 14.83 -25.89
CA GLU A 147 -26.14 14.87 -26.38
C GLU A 147 -26.78 13.48 -26.38
N LEU A 148 -25.99 12.43 -26.65
CA LEU A 148 -26.42 11.03 -26.56
C LEU A 148 -26.72 10.65 -25.12
N SER A 149 -25.81 10.95 -24.19
CA SER A 149 -25.97 10.62 -22.77
C SER A 149 -27.24 11.24 -22.20
N ALA A 150 -27.57 12.46 -22.60
CA ALA A 150 -28.77 13.16 -22.15
C ALA A 150 -30.09 12.48 -22.56
N LEU A 151 -30.06 11.56 -23.55
CA LEU A 151 -31.24 10.87 -24.07
C LEU A 151 -31.22 9.36 -23.81
N ILE A 152 -30.07 8.78 -23.45
CA ILE A 152 -29.93 7.38 -23.04
C ILE A 152 -30.31 7.25 -21.56
N GLU A 153 -31.07 6.21 -21.22
CA GLU A 153 -31.51 5.93 -19.85
C GLU A 153 -30.70 4.84 -19.16
N ALA A 154 -29.41 5.10 -18.93
CA ALA A 154 -28.54 4.21 -18.16
C ALA A 154 -28.64 4.48 -16.64
N ASP A 155 -28.47 3.43 -15.81
CA ASP A 155 -28.48 3.54 -14.35
C ASP A 155 -27.22 4.23 -13.83
N VAL A 156 -26.06 3.92 -14.44
CA VAL A 156 -24.76 4.52 -14.16
C VAL A 156 -24.19 5.14 -15.42
N ILE A 157 -23.66 6.36 -15.31
CA ILE A 157 -22.99 7.05 -16.41
C ILE A 157 -21.57 7.40 -15.98
N ILE A 158 -20.59 6.95 -16.74
CA ILE A 158 -19.17 7.24 -16.52
C ILE A 158 -18.75 8.25 -17.58
N TYR A 159 -18.29 9.42 -17.15
CA TYR A 159 -17.66 10.41 -18.01
C TYR A 159 -16.14 10.40 -17.76
N ASN A 160 -15.36 10.02 -18.76
CA ASN A 160 -13.90 9.98 -18.65
C ASN A 160 -13.23 11.13 -19.41
N ASN A 161 -12.51 11.98 -18.68
CA ASN A 161 -11.77 13.16 -19.15
C ASN A 161 -12.60 14.10 -20.05
N PHE A 162 -13.90 14.17 -19.81
CA PHE A 162 -14.84 14.89 -20.67
C PHE A 162 -14.59 16.41 -20.66
N HIS A 163 -14.26 16.96 -19.49
CA HIS A 163 -14.07 18.40 -19.34
C HIS A 163 -13.00 18.95 -20.29
N LYS A 164 -11.88 18.22 -20.44
CA LYS A 164 -10.75 18.60 -21.29
C LYS A 164 -11.15 18.84 -22.74
N ASP A 165 -12.02 17.99 -23.30
CA ASP A 165 -12.39 18.05 -24.71
C ASP A 165 -13.67 18.86 -24.96
N LEU A 166 -14.55 18.99 -23.98
CA LEU A 166 -15.84 19.68 -24.12
C LEU A 166 -15.70 21.21 -24.02
N GLU A 167 -14.95 21.70 -23.03
CA GLU A 167 -14.76 23.14 -22.72
C GLU A 167 -16.06 23.95 -22.47
N ASP A 168 -17.24 23.30 -22.39
CA ASP A 168 -18.54 23.90 -22.07
C ASP A 168 -19.09 23.31 -20.77
N LEU A 169 -18.60 23.87 -19.67
CA LEU A 169 -18.82 23.33 -18.33
C LEU A 169 -20.25 23.52 -17.82
N ASP A 170 -20.91 24.61 -18.23
CA ASP A 170 -22.29 24.89 -17.85
C ASP A 170 -23.25 23.88 -18.49
N LYS A 171 -23.03 23.56 -19.77
CA LYS A 171 -23.80 22.51 -20.45
C LYS A 171 -23.53 21.15 -19.83
N PHE A 172 -22.26 20.84 -19.53
CA PHE A 172 -21.91 19.57 -18.87
C PHE A 172 -22.64 19.41 -17.55
N ARG A 173 -22.54 20.42 -16.69
CA ARG A 173 -23.20 20.47 -15.38
C ARG A 173 -24.71 20.33 -15.50
N SER A 174 -25.33 20.98 -16.49
CA SER A 174 -26.76 20.84 -16.73
C SER A 174 -27.17 19.38 -17.00
N VAL A 175 -26.41 18.66 -17.82
CA VAL A 175 -26.66 17.25 -18.13
C VAL A 175 -26.38 16.36 -16.91
N VAL A 176 -25.29 16.58 -16.17
CA VAL A 176 -24.99 15.84 -14.93
C VAL A 176 -26.10 16.03 -13.91
N ASN A 177 -26.52 17.27 -13.63
CA ASN A 177 -27.62 17.57 -12.71
C ASN A 177 -28.94 16.92 -13.16
N MET A 178 -29.20 16.86 -14.47
CA MET A 178 -30.39 16.18 -14.99
C MET A 178 -30.37 14.67 -14.65
N HIS A 179 -29.21 14.02 -14.77
CA HIS A 179 -29.06 12.61 -14.41
C HIS A 179 -29.13 12.38 -12.89
N GLU A 180 -28.47 13.22 -12.09
CA GLU A 180 -28.52 13.19 -10.62
C GLU A 180 -29.97 13.33 -10.13
N ASN A 181 -30.71 14.31 -10.63
CA ASN A 181 -32.13 14.51 -10.30
C ASN A 181 -33.03 13.36 -10.75
N SER A 182 -32.60 12.62 -11.78
CA SER A 182 -33.25 11.40 -12.25
C SER A 182 -32.80 10.15 -11.46
N LYS A 183 -32.08 10.34 -10.34
CA LYS A 183 -31.58 9.29 -9.46
C LYS A 183 -30.58 8.33 -10.10
N ARG A 184 -29.85 8.77 -11.11
CA ARG A 184 -28.77 7.97 -11.73
C ARG A 184 -27.48 8.17 -10.96
N GLY A 185 -26.60 7.17 -10.99
CA GLY A 185 -25.24 7.30 -10.49
C GLY A 185 -24.35 7.91 -11.58
N ILE A 186 -23.54 8.90 -11.23
CA ILE A 186 -22.59 9.53 -12.15
C ILE A 186 -21.18 9.38 -11.60
N LEU A 187 -20.27 8.87 -12.42
CA LEU A 187 -18.84 8.81 -12.12
C LEU A 187 -18.11 9.79 -13.04
N LEU A 188 -17.57 10.87 -12.47
CA LEU A 188 -16.77 11.87 -13.17
C LEU A 188 -15.28 11.52 -12.99
N LEU A 189 -14.69 10.87 -13.99
CA LEU A 189 -13.27 10.55 -14.01
C LEU A 189 -12.54 11.70 -14.71
N GLU A 190 -11.82 12.54 -13.96
CA GLU A 190 -11.24 13.77 -14.51
C GLU A 190 -9.78 13.95 -14.09
N THR A 191 -8.97 14.50 -14.99
CA THR A 191 -7.58 14.90 -14.67
C THR A 191 -7.48 16.29 -14.03
N ALA A 192 -8.58 17.05 -14.06
CA ALA A 192 -8.66 18.39 -13.50
C ALA A 192 -9.73 18.43 -12.40
N ILE A 193 -9.46 19.17 -11.33
CA ILE A 193 -10.35 19.26 -10.18
C ILE A 193 -11.58 20.15 -10.44
N GLU A 194 -11.47 21.12 -11.35
CA GLU A 194 -12.54 22.08 -11.65
C GLU A 194 -13.93 21.47 -11.96
N PRO A 195 -14.06 20.47 -12.86
CA PRO A 195 -15.36 19.84 -13.11
C PRO A 195 -15.91 19.14 -11.88
N ILE A 196 -15.04 18.48 -11.12
CA ILE A 196 -15.42 17.76 -9.90
C ILE A 196 -15.95 18.74 -8.84
N GLU A 197 -15.26 19.87 -8.60
CA GLU A 197 -15.69 20.89 -7.65
C GLU A 197 -17.09 21.45 -7.94
N LYS A 198 -17.46 21.55 -9.22
CA LYS A 198 -18.72 22.19 -9.63
C LYS A 198 -19.91 21.24 -9.68
N MET A 199 -19.68 19.93 -9.70
CA MET A 199 -20.70 18.93 -10.07
C MET A 199 -20.78 17.75 -9.10
N ALA A 200 -19.69 17.37 -8.45
CA ALA A 200 -19.68 16.17 -7.60
C ALA A 200 -20.26 16.44 -6.20
N ASN A 201 -20.83 15.39 -5.60
CA ASN A 201 -21.23 15.39 -4.19
C ASN A 201 -20.15 14.73 -3.31
N TYR A 202 -19.42 13.76 -3.87
CA TYR A 202 -18.33 13.02 -3.21
C TYR A 202 -17.06 13.07 -4.05
N PHE A 203 -15.93 12.91 -3.39
CA PHE A 203 -14.61 13.01 -4.00
C PHE A 203 -13.68 11.88 -3.61
N THR A 204 -13.03 11.31 -4.62
CA THR A 204 -11.92 10.37 -4.47
C THR A 204 -10.73 10.89 -5.25
N TRP A 205 -9.57 10.95 -4.63
CA TRP A 205 -8.31 11.23 -5.32
C TRP A 205 -7.46 9.97 -5.35
N VAL A 206 -7.12 9.54 -6.56
CA VAL A 206 -6.27 8.38 -6.80
C VAL A 206 -4.93 8.86 -7.38
N SER A 207 -3.83 8.32 -6.88
CA SER A 207 -2.49 8.61 -7.38
C SER A 207 -1.64 7.36 -7.34
N TYR A 208 -0.87 7.10 -8.40
CA TYR A 208 -0.10 5.88 -8.58
C TYR A 208 -0.96 4.62 -8.33
N GLY A 209 -2.18 4.61 -8.86
CA GLY A 209 -3.10 3.47 -8.71
C GLY A 209 -3.68 3.25 -7.31
N GLN A 210 -3.44 4.15 -6.35
CA GLN A 210 -3.90 4.02 -4.96
C GLN A 210 -4.73 5.23 -4.52
N ILE A 211 -5.69 5.02 -3.61
CA ILE A 211 -6.49 6.10 -3.03
C ILE A 211 -5.63 6.92 -2.07
N ARG A 212 -5.58 8.23 -2.29
CA ARG A 212 -4.96 9.21 -1.37
C ARG A 212 -5.96 9.90 -0.48
N TYR A 213 -7.19 10.03 -0.95
CA TYR A 213 -8.27 10.68 -0.23
C TYR A 213 -9.61 10.14 -0.73
N GLU A 214 -10.53 9.94 0.21
CA GLU A 214 -11.94 9.66 -0.04
C GLU A 214 -12.76 10.49 0.97
N GLY A 215 -13.77 11.21 0.48
CA GLY A 215 -14.62 12.02 1.35
C GLY A 215 -15.33 13.16 0.63
N SER A 216 -15.47 14.28 1.34
CA SER A 216 -16.16 15.47 0.81
C SER A 216 -15.32 16.17 -0.25
N VAL A 217 -15.99 16.84 -1.18
CA VAL A 217 -15.33 17.62 -2.25
C VAL A 217 -14.43 18.71 -1.66
N GLU A 218 -14.87 19.41 -0.62
CA GLU A 218 -14.08 20.49 -0.01
C GLU A 218 -12.82 19.94 0.69
N GLY A 219 -12.94 18.88 1.50
CA GLY A 219 -11.78 18.27 2.14
C GLY A 219 -10.80 17.66 1.13
N GLY A 220 -11.33 17.10 0.05
CA GLY A 220 -10.55 16.59 -1.07
C GLY A 220 -9.77 17.66 -1.81
N LYS A 221 -10.42 18.79 -2.08
CA LYS A 221 -9.79 19.98 -2.67
C LYS A 221 -8.67 20.53 -1.79
N GLU A 222 -8.91 20.64 -0.49
CA GLU A 222 -7.89 21.09 0.46
C GLU A 222 -6.67 20.14 0.45
N ALA A 223 -6.90 18.82 0.52
CA ALA A 223 -5.85 17.81 0.47
C ALA A 223 -5.05 17.86 -0.85
N TYR A 224 -5.75 17.96 -1.98
CA TYR A 224 -5.11 18.03 -3.30
C TYR A 224 -4.31 19.33 -3.49
N ASN A 225 -4.85 20.48 -3.06
CA ASN A 225 -4.14 21.76 -3.13
C ASN A 225 -2.90 21.79 -2.22
N LYS A 226 -2.98 21.19 -1.03
CA LYS A 226 -1.82 21.01 -0.16
C LYS A 226 -0.74 20.20 -0.87
N TYR A 227 -1.10 19.07 -1.48
CA TYR A 227 -0.19 18.27 -2.29
C TYR A 227 0.45 19.06 -3.44
N LEU A 228 -0.34 19.81 -4.23
CA LEU A 228 0.20 20.63 -5.32
C LEU A 228 1.15 21.72 -4.81
N LYS A 229 0.88 22.30 -3.64
CA LYS A 229 1.76 23.28 -3.00
C LYS A 229 3.06 22.66 -2.49
N GLU A 230 3.03 21.41 -2.04
CA GLU A 230 4.24 20.67 -1.67
C GLU A 230 5.03 20.27 -2.92
N LYS A 231 4.35 19.77 -3.95
CA LYS A 231 4.95 19.37 -5.22
C LYS A 231 5.61 20.55 -5.93
N SER A 232 5.04 21.75 -5.86
CA SER A 232 5.63 22.94 -6.48
C SER A 232 6.90 23.45 -5.78
N LYS A 233 7.21 22.96 -4.56
CA LYS A 233 8.47 23.26 -3.86
C LYS A 233 9.63 22.37 -4.31
N VAL A 234 9.37 21.32 -5.08
CA VAL A 234 10.39 20.43 -5.66
C VAL A 234 11.17 21.21 -6.72
N LYS A 235 12.49 21.27 -6.60
CA LYS A 235 13.34 22.15 -7.42
C LYS A 235 14.18 21.44 -8.46
N ASN A 236 14.40 20.13 -8.32
CA ASN A 236 15.28 19.36 -9.18
C ASN A 236 14.76 17.93 -9.42
N ILE A 237 15.37 17.25 -10.40
CA ILE A 237 14.97 15.93 -10.88
C ILE A 237 15.11 14.86 -9.78
N GLU A 238 16.13 14.96 -8.93
CA GLU A 238 16.34 14.02 -7.83
C GLU A 238 15.25 14.14 -6.77
N GLN A 239 14.89 15.36 -6.37
CA GLN A 239 13.77 15.62 -5.47
C GLN A 239 12.43 15.19 -6.07
N GLU A 240 12.25 15.34 -7.39
CA GLU A 240 11.04 14.88 -8.08
C GLU A 240 10.92 13.34 -8.10
N ALA A 241 12.06 12.65 -8.25
CA ALA A 241 12.09 11.18 -8.15
C ALA A 241 11.67 10.72 -6.75
N LEU A 242 12.13 11.42 -5.71
CA LEU A 242 11.91 11.09 -4.30
C LEU A 242 10.56 11.56 -3.72
N PHE A 243 9.95 12.61 -4.26
CA PHE A 243 8.79 13.30 -3.66
C PHE A 243 7.60 12.38 -3.33
N ASP A 244 7.36 11.36 -4.16
CA ASP A 244 6.30 10.37 -3.97
C ASP A 244 6.86 8.94 -3.98
N LEU A 245 8.14 8.75 -3.62
CA LEU A 245 8.78 7.44 -3.70
C LEU A 245 8.03 6.38 -2.89
N ASP A 246 7.62 6.71 -1.67
CA ASP A 246 6.87 5.78 -0.80
C ASP A 246 5.54 5.38 -1.43
N TRP A 247 4.83 6.33 -2.05
CA TRP A 247 3.59 6.04 -2.77
C TRP A 247 3.84 5.13 -3.98
N LYS A 248 4.92 5.38 -4.74
CA LYS A 248 5.31 4.54 -5.90
C LYS A 248 5.73 3.14 -5.45
N ARG A 249 6.49 3.01 -4.35
CA ARG A 249 6.99 1.73 -3.82
C ARG A 249 5.87 0.86 -3.29
N ARG A 250 4.92 1.43 -2.55
CA ARG A 250 3.76 0.70 -2.02
C ARG A 250 2.98 -0.04 -3.10
N VAL A 251 2.95 0.44 -4.34
CA VAL A 251 2.31 -0.29 -5.44
C VAL A 251 2.94 -1.68 -5.63
N TYR A 252 4.27 -1.75 -5.64
CA TYR A 252 5.03 -2.94 -6.04
C TYR A 252 5.45 -3.85 -4.87
N GLU A 253 5.57 -3.31 -3.65
CA GLU A 253 6.05 -4.08 -2.49
C GLU A 253 5.13 -5.26 -2.19
N ASP A 254 3.82 -5.06 -1.98
CA ASP A 254 2.95 -6.18 -1.58
C ASP A 254 2.75 -7.23 -2.69
N GLU A 255 2.81 -6.88 -3.98
CA GLU A 255 2.70 -7.90 -5.05
C GLU A 255 3.96 -8.75 -5.17
N LYS A 256 5.15 -8.18 -4.97
CA LYS A 256 6.41 -8.95 -5.01
C LYS A 256 6.47 -9.97 -3.87
N TYR A 257 5.83 -9.68 -2.73
CA TYR A 257 5.63 -10.66 -1.66
C TYR A 257 4.49 -11.63 -1.99
N ASN A 258 3.35 -11.17 -2.52
CA ASN A 258 2.22 -12.04 -2.86
C ASN A 258 2.53 -13.04 -3.99
N GLU A 259 3.33 -12.68 -4.99
CA GLU A 259 3.70 -13.60 -6.09
C GLU A 259 4.74 -14.64 -5.67
N ASN A 260 5.62 -14.32 -4.72
CA ASN A 260 6.51 -15.31 -4.10
C ASN A 260 5.74 -16.34 -3.24
N PHE A 261 4.49 -16.05 -2.85
CA PHE A 261 3.61 -16.95 -2.10
C PHE A 261 2.38 -17.45 -2.88
N LYS A 262 2.18 -17.05 -4.15
CA LYS A 262 1.20 -17.68 -5.05
C LYS A 262 1.71 -19.06 -5.48
N ARG A 263 1.54 -20.00 -4.56
CA ARG A 263 1.39 -21.44 -4.73
C ARG A 263 1.36 -21.84 -6.20
N LEU A 264 2.51 -22.31 -6.71
CA LEU A 264 2.66 -23.01 -7.99
C LEU A 264 1.43 -23.89 -8.22
N GLY A 265 0.55 -23.41 -9.11
CA GLY A 265 -0.72 -24.02 -9.43
C GLY A 265 -0.49 -25.46 -9.87
N LYS A 266 -1.29 -26.35 -9.30
CA LYS A 266 -1.23 -27.81 -9.39
C LYS A 266 -1.65 -28.32 -10.80
N GLN A 267 -0.97 -27.86 -11.85
CA GLN A 267 -1.15 -28.34 -13.24
C GLN A 267 0.15 -28.43 -14.08
N GLN A 268 1.34 -28.26 -13.49
CA GLN A 268 2.58 -28.82 -14.07
C GLN A 268 2.95 -30.12 -13.35
N ALA A 269 2.02 -31.08 -13.32
CA ALA A 269 2.38 -32.47 -13.10
C ALA A 269 2.81 -33.08 -14.44
N SER A 270 3.86 -33.90 -14.39
CA SER A 270 4.25 -34.88 -15.40
C SER A 270 5.07 -34.40 -16.62
N VAL A 271 6.37 -34.21 -16.40
CA VAL A 271 7.40 -34.92 -17.20
C VAL A 271 8.50 -35.52 -16.30
N LEU A 272 8.64 -35.06 -15.05
CA LEU A 272 9.68 -35.53 -14.11
C LEU A 272 9.20 -36.53 -13.04
N ASP A 273 7.90 -36.83 -12.95
CA ASP A 273 7.34 -37.75 -11.94
C ASP A 273 7.74 -39.22 -12.11
N ASN A 274 8.45 -39.57 -13.19
CA ASN A 274 8.94 -40.94 -13.41
C ASN A 274 10.44 -41.10 -13.12
N VAL A 275 11.12 -40.06 -12.64
CA VAL A 275 12.54 -40.13 -12.34
C VAL A 275 12.71 -40.30 -10.84
N ASN A 276 13.10 -41.50 -10.41
CA ASN A 276 13.28 -41.82 -9.01
C ASN A 276 14.49 -41.04 -8.45
N ILE A 277 14.21 -39.86 -7.91
CA ILE A 277 15.19 -38.88 -7.40
C ILE A 277 16.14 -39.52 -6.38
N GLN A 278 15.69 -40.49 -5.59
CA GLN A 278 16.54 -41.24 -4.66
C GLN A 278 17.64 -42.03 -5.38
N LYS A 279 17.37 -42.60 -6.56
CA LYS A 279 18.40 -43.31 -7.35
C LYS A 279 19.40 -42.34 -7.97
N ILE A 280 18.97 -41.14 -8.35
CA ILE A 280 19.87 -40.10 -8.87
C ILE A 280 20.80 -39.62 -7.77
N ILE A 281 20.26 -39.26 -6.61
CA ILE A 281 21.04 -38.81 -5.45
C ILE A 281 22.03 -39.89 -5.02
N VAL A 282 21.59 -41.16 -4.91
CA VAL A 282 22.50 -42.27 -4.58
C VAL A 282 23.58 -42.45 -5.64
N SER A 283 23.26 -42.33 -6.94
CA SER A 283 24.29 -42.41 -8.00
C SER A 283 25.28 -41.24 -7.96
N LEU A 284 24.82 -40.03 -7.62
CA LEU A 284 25.64 -38.84 -7.50
C LEU A 284 26.58 -38.94 -6.30
N VAL A 285 26.08 -39.43 -5.16
CA VAL A 285 26.89 -39.69 -3.97
C VAL A 285 27.93 -40.77 -4.24
N ILE A 286 27.56 -41.87 -4.90
CA ILE A 286 28.51 -42.95 -5.26
C ILE A 286 29.58 -42.43 -6.24
N THR A 287 29.19 -41.62 -7.22
CA THR A 287 30.12 -41.03 -8.20
C THR A 287 31.05 -40.03 -7.53
N PHE A 288 30.53 -39.19 -6.63
CA PHE A 288 31.32 -38.24 -5.84
C PHE A 288 32.32 -38.97 -4.94
N VAL A 289 31.89 -40.02 -4.24
CA VAL A 289 32.79 -40.85 -3.40
C VAL A 289 33.87 -41.53 -4.24
N MET A 290 33.56 -42.01 -5.46
CA MET A 290 34.58 -42.56 -6.36
C MET A 290 35.57 -41.51 -6.86
N ILE A 291 35.12 -40.29 -7.15
CA ILE A 291 36.01 -39.18 -7.55
C ILE A 291 36.90 -38.75 -6.39
N VAL A 292 36.35 -38.63 -5.18
CA VAL A 292 37.11 -38.29 -3.96
C VAL A 292 38.11 -39.40 -3.63
N ALA A 293 37.71 -40.67 -3.72
CA ALA A 293 38.62 -41.80 -3.50
C ALA A 293 39.75 -41.83 -4.55
N ALA A 294 39.45 -41.52 -5.82
CA ALA A 294 40.48 -41.41 -6.86
C ALA A 294 41.44 -40.25 -6.58
N LEU A 295 40.96 -39.09 -6.11
CA LEU A 295 41.78 -37.94 -5.73
C LEU A 295 42.68 -38.24 -4.53
N VAL A 296 42.17 -38.95 -3.53
CA VAL A 296 42.94 -39.35 -2.32
C VAL A 296 44.05 -40.36 -2.65
N ILE A 297 43.86 -41.22 -3.65
CA ILE A 297 44.90 -42.16 -4.10
C ILE A 297 46.03 -41.44 -4.88
N PHE A 298 45.73 -40.33 -5.57
CA PHE A 298 46.72 -39.56 -6.33
C PHE A 298 47.48 -38.52 -5.48
N MET A 299 46.93 -38.07 -4.36
CA MET A 299 47.61 -37.15 -3.44
C MET A 299 48.29 -37.91 -2.31
N ASN A 300 49.58 -38.16 -2.48
CA ASN A 300 50.46 -38.61 -1.40
C ASN A 300 50.43 -37.57 -0.27
N ILE A 301 50.04 -38.05 0.91
CA ILE A 301 49.60 -37.36 2.12
C ILE A 301 50.58 -36.27 2.60
N THR A 302 50.06 -35.07 2.87
CA THR A 302 50.48 -34.25 4.03
C THR A 302 49.32 -33.36 4.45
N PHE A 303 48.69 -33.71 5.57
CA PHE A 303 47.64 -32.91 6.22
C PHE A 303 48.32 -31.89 7.15
N VAL A 304 48.06 -30.61 6.94
CA VAL A 304 48.17 -29.58 7.96
C VAL A 304 46.80 -28.92 8.07
N SER A 305 46.25 -29.00 9.26
CA SER A 305 44.94 -28.50 9.63
C SER A 305 45.00 -26.99 9.83
N GLU A 306 44.25 -26.23 9.05
CA GLU A 306 43.83 -24.88 9.44
C GLU A 306 42.32 -24.76 9.20
N THR A 307 41.63 -24.43 10.29
CA THR A 307 40.20 -24.08 10.35
C THR A 307 39.94 -22.79 9.60
N PRO A 308 38.89 -22.69 8.76
CA PRO A 308 38.54 -21.43 8.11
C PRO A 308 37.75 -20.55 9.08
N THR A 309 38.30 -19.38 9.38
CA THR A 309 37.59 -18.25 9.97
C THR A 309 36.74 -17.58 8.88
N PHE A 310 35.44 -17.45 9.11
CA PHE A 310 34.56 -16.62 8.28
C PHE A 310 34.80 -15.15 8.65
N THR A 311 35.22 -14.34 7.68
CA THR A 311 35.21 -12.87 7.76
C THR A 311 33.83 -12.38 7.35
N GLU A 312 33.13 -11.70 8.27
CA GLU A 312 31.96 -10.89 7.97
C GLU A 312 32.36 -9.63 7.18
N GLU A 313 31.52 -9.25 6.22
CA GLU A 313 31.71 -8.10 5.35
C GLU A 313 31.53 -6.79 6.15
N ASN A 314 32.58 -5.97 6.14
CA ASN A 314 32.57 -4.61 6.68
C ASN A 314 31.64 -3.70 5.84
N GLU A 315 30.62 -3.13 6.47
CA GLU A 315 29.96 -1.93 5.96
C GLU A 315 30.78 -0.68 6.33
N ASN A 316 31.31 0.00 5.31
CA ASN A 316 32.02 1.26 5.47
C ASN A 316 31.05 2.39 5.81
N PHE A 317 31.19 3.01 6.99
CA PHE A 317 30.63 4.33 7.27
C PHE A 317 31.57 5.41 6.75
N THR A 318 31.09 6.23 5.82
CA THR A 318 31.82 7.38 5.30
C THR A 318 31.64 8.57 6.25
N GLU A 319 32.74 9.12 6.75
CA GLU A 319 32.78 10.38 7.49
C GLU A 319 32.13 11.52 6.71
N GLY A 320 31.31 12.32 7.40
CA GLY A 320 30.95 13.67 6.99
C GLY A 320 29.53 13.80 6.46
N GLU A 321 28.56 13.96 7.36
CA GLU A 321 27.47 14.94 7.33
C GLU A 321 26.57 14.66 8.54
N THR A 322 26.66 15.51 9.57
CA THR A 322 25.70 15.55 10.68
C THR A 322 24.34 15.94 10.13
N THR A 323 23.61 14.94 9.66
CA THR A 323 22.15 14.97 9.60
C THR A 323 21.67 14.46 10.95
N GLU A 324 20.80 15.21 11.62
CA GLU A 324 20.08 14.78 12.83
C GLU A 324 19.38 13.44 12.53
N ARG A 325 20.06 12.33 12.85
CA ARG A 325 19.57 10.96 12.76
C ARG A 325 19.46 10.50 14.19
N LEU A 326 18.26 10.55 14.74
CA LEU A 326 17.95 10.08 16.08
C LEU A 326 18.12 8.55 16.11
N ALA A 327 19.29 8.09 16.54
CA ALA A 327 19.52 6.71 16.96
C ALA A 327 19.16 6.62 18.44
N TYR A 328 18.46 5.55 18.83
CA TYR A 328 18.06 5.36 20.21
C TYR A 328 18.76 4.15 20.82
N ALA A 329 18.92 4.17 22.12
CA ALA A 329 19.36 3.03 22.91
C ALA A 329 18.31 2.75 23.99
N PHE A 330 18.01 1.48 24.23
CA PHE A 330 17.27 1.05 25.41
C PHE A 330 18.25 0.64 26.50
N VAL A 331 18.02 1.12 27.72
CA VAL A 331 18.71 0.60 28.90
C VAL A 331 18.42 -0.89 29.05
N ASP A 332 19.47 -1.71 29.19
CA ASP A 332 19.32 -3.15 29.40
C ASP A 332 18.65 -3.49 30.75
N ASN A 333 18.25 -4.75 30.94
CA ASN A 333 17.48 -5.24 32.07
C ASN A 333 18.11 -5.01 33.45
N GLU A 334 19.43 -4.81 33.53
CA GLU A 334 20.12 -4.50 34.78
C GLU A 334 19.95 -3.04 35.23
N GLY A 335 19.40 -2.18 34.37
CA GLY A 335 19.38 -0.73 34.57
C GLY A 335 20.74 -0.11 34.27
N LEU A 336 20.76 1.20 34.01
CA LEU A 336 22.00 1.92 33.68
C LEU A 336 22.26 2.98 34.73
N ASN A 337 23.43 2.92 35.38
CA ASN A 337 23.80 3.92 36.36
C ASN A 337 24.51 5.09 35.66
N LEU A 338 23.81 6.21 35.50
CA LEU A 338 24.35 7.45 34.96
C LEU A 338 24.48 8.47 36.08
N ASN A 339 25.70 8.92 36.36
CA ASN A 339 25.99 9.94 37.36
C ASN A 339 25.35 9.74 38.76
N GLY A 340 25.15 8.48 39.19
CA GLY A 340 24.56 8.15 40.49
C GLY A 340 23.04 8.04 40.50
N GLU A 341 22.40 8.21 39.34
CA GLU A 341 20.99 7.91 39.08
C GLU A 341 20.88 6.60 38.29
N THR A 342 20.03 5.69 38.76
CA THR A 342 19.80 4.41 38.06
C THR A 342 18.61 4.58 37.13
N LEU A 343 18.88 4.63 35.82
CA LEU A 343 17.84 4.60 34.81
C LEU A 343 17.19 3.22 34.77
N PRO A 344 15.85 3.16 34.72
CA PRO A 344 15.15 1.89 34.61
C PRO A 344 15.36 1.26 33.22
N PRO A 345 15.22 -0.07 33.11
CA PRO A 345 15.23 -0.78 31.84
C PRO A 345 14.28 -0.17 30.81
N PHE A 346 14.65 -0.28 29.54
CA PHE A 346 13.90 0.24 28.39
C PHE A 346 13.65 1.76 28.39
N THR A 347 14.41 2.53 29.19
CA THR A 347 14.48 3.98 29.01
C THR A 347 15.09 4.28 27.64
N LEU A 348 14.39 5.08 26.84
CA LEU A 348 14.84 5.53 25.53
C LEU A 348 15.88 6.64 25.70
N ILE A 349 17.09 6.41 25.19
CA ILE A 349 18.19 7.38 25.26
C ILE A 349 18.64 7.73 23.86
N GLU A 350 18.91 9.01 23.59
CA GLU A 350 19.46 9.46 22.32
C GLU A 350 20.94 9.08 22.22
N VAL A 351 21.33 8.42 21.14
CA VAL A 351 22.73 8.11 20.82
C VAL A 351 23.25 9.19 19.87
N THR A 352 24.21 9.99 20.33
CA THR A 352 24.77 11.12 19.58
C THR A 352 26.04 10.77 18.82
N ASP A 353 26.79 9.75 19.27
CA ASP A 353 27.99 9.24 18.59
C ASP A 353 28.21 7.75 18.91
N SER A 354 29.02 7.06 18.11
CA SER A 354 29.36 5.65 18.32
C SER A 354 30.79 5.32 17.94
N THR A 355 31.49 4.55 18.77
CA THR A 355 32.80 3.96 18.49
C THR A 355 32.69 2.44 18.42
N GLU A 356 33.78 1.72 18.11
CA GLU A 356 33.79 0.23 18.08
C GLU A 356 33.38 -0.39 19.43
N GLU A 357 33.68 0.28 20.56
CA GLU A 357 33.48 -0.28 21.90
C GLU A 357 32.39 0.43 22.73
N THR A 358 32.02 1.65 22.36
CA THR A 358 31.12 2.50 23.18
C THR A 358 30.10 3.30 22.36
N TYR A 359 29.04 3.74 23.03
CA TYR A 359 28.10 4.76 22.54
C TYR A 359 28.25 6.04 23.36
N THR A 360 28.18 7.19 22.69
CA THR A 360 27.93 8.48 23.36
C THR A 360 26.44 8.71 23.36
N ILE A 361 25.89 8.87 24.55
CA ILE A 361 24.45 9.06 24.77
C ILE A 361 24.17 10.44 25.35
N ASN A 362 23.01 11.01 25.02
CA ASN A 362 22.50 12.24 25.62
C ASN A 362 21.21 11.93 26.37
N HIS A 363 21.21 12.20 27.67
CA HIS A 363 20.02 12.13 28.52
C HIS A 363 19.84 13.46 29.26
N ASN A 364 18.71 14.13 29.03
CA ASN A 364 18.37 15.42 29.66
C ASN A 364 19.44 16.52 29.49
N GLY A 365 20.18 16.51 28.37
CA GLY A 365 21.21 17.50 28.06
C GLY A 365 22.59 17.19 28.66
N ILE A 366 22.77 15.99 29.24
CA ILE A 366 24.05 15.49 29.73
C ILE A 366 24.53 14.42 28.76
N GLU A 367 25.74 14.60 28.22
CA GLU A 367 26.40 13.61 27.37
C GLU A 367 27.29 12.69 28.20
N GLU A 368 27.18 11.38 27.99
CA GLU A 368 27.99 10.37 28.68
C GLU A 368 28.32 9.21 27.73
N THR A 369 29.39 8.47 28.04
CA THR A 369 29.83 7.32 27.25
C THR A 369 29.49 6.03 27.99
N VAL A 370 28.80 5.11 27.31
CA VAL A 370 28.38 3.81 27.83
C VAL A 370 28.95 2.68 26.96
N ASN A 371 29.18 1.51 27.55
CA ASN A 371 29.62 0.36 26.77
C ASN A 371 28.46 -0.19 25.94
N ARG A 372 28.77 -0.80 24.80
CA ARG A 372 27.75 -1.33 23.87
C ARG A 372 26.91 -2.48 24.45
N ASP A 373 27.42 -3.18 25.47
CA ASP A 373 26.73 -4.27 26.17
C ASP A 373 25.76 -3.78 27.25
N GLU A 374 25.86 -2.52 27.69
CA GLU A 374 24.97 -1.93 28.71
C GLU A 374 23.67 -1.36 28.10
N VAL A 375 23.58 -1.30 26.77
CA VAL A 375 22.44 -0.73 26.06
C VAL A 375 22.10 -1.50 24.79
N VAL A 376 20.80 -1.66 24.51
CA VAL A 376 20.33 -2.22 23.24
C VAL A 376 20.24 -1.09 22.22
N TYR A 377 21.13 -1.10 21.23
CA TYR A 377 21.08 -0.15 20.12
C TYR A 377 19.84 -0.39 19.25
N PHE A 378 19.05 0.66 19.07
CA PHE A 378 17.85 0.66 18.27
C PHE A 378 17.85 1.85 17.30
N ASN A 379 18.03 1.54 16.02
CA ASN A 379 17.89 2.49 14.94
C ASN A 379 16.64 2.14 14.09
N PRO A 380 15.58 2.94 14.10
CA PRO A 380 14.37 2.68 13.29
C PRO A 380 14.62 2.57 11.77
N ALA A 381 15.76 3.07 11.28
CA ALA A 381 16.15 2.98 9.87
C ALA A 381 16.98 1.74 9.52
N SER A 382 17.41 0.95 10.51
CA SER A 382 18.13 -0.30 10.27
C SER A 382 17.22 -1.39 9.70
N LEU A 383 17.85 -2.38 9.05
CA LEU A 383 17.17 -3.59 8.61
C LEU A 383 17.02 -4.54 9.82
N TYR A 384 15.79 -4.95 10.10
CA TYR A 384 15.46 -5.95 11.12
C TYR A 384 14.67 -7.09 10.48
N THR A 385 14.58 -8.22 11.16
CA THR A 385 13.74 -9.34 10.74
C THR A 385 12.29 -8.88 10.67
N GLU A 386 11.66 -9.03 9.51
CA GLU A 386 10.23 -8.75 9.35
C GLU A 386 9.41 -9.95 9.85
N ALA A 387 8.39 -9.69 10.65
CA ALA A 387 7.46 -10.71 11.15
C ALA A 387 6.03 -10.14 11.22
N ASP A 388 5.04 -10.99 11.02
CA ASP A 388 3.64 -10.61 11.20
C ASP A 388 3.35 -10.38 12.69
N PHE A 389 2.65 -9.28 13.02
CA PHE A 389 2.35 -8.96 14.41
C PHE A 389 1.53 -10.06 15.10
N MET A 390 0.58 -10.68 14.40
CA MET A 390 -0.26 -11.75 14.95
C MET A 390 0.55 -13.04 15.15
N GLU A 391 1.55 -13.30 14.30
CA GLU A 391 2.51 -14.39 14.47
C GLU A 391 3.43 -14.20 15.68
N LEU A 392 3.77 -12.96 16.03
CA LEU A 392 4.51 -12.70 17.28
C LEU A 392 3.59 -12.70 18.50
N LEU A 393 2.35 -12.25 18.35
CA LEU A 393 1.37 -12.13 19.44
C LEU A 393 1.12 -13.48 20.14
N GLN A 394 1.12 -14.61 19.42
CA GLN A 394 0.97 -15.95 20.02
C GLN A 394 2.06 -16.33 21.02
N TYR A 395 3.21 -15.65 21.02
CA TYR A 395 4.31 -15.85 21.97
C TYR A 395 4.23 -14.90 23.18
N THR A 396 3.18 -14.09 23.28
CA THR A 396 2.95 -13.14 24.38
C THR A 396 2.06 -13.74 25.47
N ALA A 397 2.03 -13.16 26.66
CA ALA A 397 1.16 -13.64 27.73
C ALA A 397 -0.34 -13.57 27.32
N PRO A 398 -1.21 -14.50 27.76
CA PRO A 398 -2.62 -14.57 27.35
C PRO A 398 -3.40 -13.26 27.56
N VAL A 399 -3.09 -12.53 28.62
CA VAL A 399 -3.72 -11.23 28.90
C VAL A 399 -3.49 -10.21 27.79
N ILE A 400 -2.33 -10.28 27.13
CA ILE A 400 -1.99 -9.45 25.97
C ILE A 400 -2.64 -10.01 24.72
N GLN A 401 -2.54 -11.32 24.46
CA GLN A 401 -3.16 -11.95 23.30
C GLN A 401 -4.63 -11.58 23.14
N ASP A 402 -5.38 -11.62 24.25
CA ASP A 402 -6.83 -11.38 24.25
C ASP A 402 -7.21 -9.89 24.19
N ASN A 403 -6.30 -9.00 24.60
CA ASN A 403 -6.63 -7.58 24.85
C ASN A 403 -5.64 -6.58 24.26
N TYR A 404 -4.73 -7.00 23.37
CA TYR A 404 -3.64 -6.16 22.87
C TYR A 404 -4.16 -4.84 22.29
N LEU A 405 -5.26 -4.85 21.52
CA LEU A 405 -5.86 -3.64 20.95
C LEU A 405 -6.24 -2.60 22.01
N PHE A 406 -6.71 -3.03 23.19
CA PHE A 406 -7.07 -2.11 24.26
C PHE A 406 -5.83 -1.42 24.82
N TYR A 407 -4.76 -2.17 25.08
CA TYR A 407 -3.54 -1.62 25.67
C TYR A 407 -2.68 -0.86 24.65
N SER A 408 -2.57 -1.37 23.42
CA SER A 408 -1.78 -0.72 22.37
C SER A 408 -2.40 0.59 21.88
N ASN A 409 -3.71 0.83 22.10
CA ASN A 409 -4.38 2.08 21.74
C ASN A 409 -3.87 3.31 22.50
N TYR A 410 -3.12 3.12 23.59
CA TYR A 410 -2.50 4.22 24.32
C TYR A 410 -1.10 4.58 23.80
N LEU A 411 -0.49 3.72 22.96
CA LEU A 411 0.80 3.98 22.36
C LEU A 411 0.74 5.14 21.35
N ASN A 412 1.83 5.90 21.27
CA ASN A 412 1.93 7.16 20.54
C ASN A 412 0.85 8.20 20.96
N GLY A 413 0.26 8.00 22.14
CA GLY A 413 -0.78 8.83 22.73
C GLY A 413 -0.27 9.73 23.84
N ASP A 414 -1.19 10.53 24.38
CA ASP A 414 -0.92 11.46 25.47
C ASP A 414 -0.90 10.75 26.84
N ARG A 415 0.13 11.01 27.64
CA ARG A 415 0.34 10.44 28.97
C ARG A 415 -0.78 10.83 29.93
N GLU A 416 -1.25 12.07 29.91
CA GLU A 416 -2.35 12.54 30.76
C GLU A 416 -3.61 11.74 30.45
N PHE A 417 -3.88 11.47 29.17
CA PHE A 417 -5.00 10.62 28.77
C PHE A 417 -4.88 9.19 29.29
N LEU A 418 -3.69 8.59 29.24
CA LEU A 418 -3.44 7.27 29.81
C LEU A 418 -3.67 7.25 31.34
N GLU A 419 -3.11 8.22 32.07
CA GLU A 419 -3.23 8.34 33.53
C GLU A 419 -4.67 8.54 34.01
N GLN A 420 -5.52 9.15 33.19
CA GLN A 420 -6.95 9.31 33.50
C GLN A 420 -7.75 8.01 33.31
N ASN A 421 -7.28 7.08 32.47
CA ASN A 421 -8.03 5.90 32.04
C ASN A 421 -7.47 4.58 32.57
N ILE A 422 -6.23 4.54 33.03
CA ILE A 422 -5.55 3.36 33.57
C ILE A 422 -5.09 3.64 35.01
N THR A 423 -5.28 2.66 35.89
CA THR A 423 -4.77 2.71 37.26
C THR A 423 -3.37 2.09 37.30
N PHE A 424 -2.45 2.72 38.03
CA PHE A 424 -1.06 2.29 38.15
C PHE A 424 -0.72 1.84 39.57
N ASP A 425 0.01 0.73 39.70
CA ASP A 425 0.62 0.29 40.97
C ASP A 425 1.86 1.15 41.29
N SER A 426 2.60 1.55 40.27
CA SER A 426 3.72 2.49 40.36
C SER A 426 3.75 3.38 39.12
N LEU A 427 4.05 4.66 39.33
CA LEU A 427 4.09 5.67 38.28
C LEU A 427 5.22 6.66 38.59
N ASP A 428 6.16 6.79 37.67
CA ASP A 428 7.27 7.73 37.72
C ASP A 428 7.38 8.53 36.41
N GLU A 429 8.44 9.32 36.24
CA GLU A 429 8.60 10.16 35.06
C GLU A 429 8.82 9.37 33.76
N ASN A 430 9.40 8.17 33.84
CA ASN A 430 9.84 7.38 32.68
C ASN A 430 8.93 6.17 32.43
N SER A 431 8.18 5.71 33.43
CA SER A 431 7.36 4.51 33.32
C SER A 431 6.12 4.49 34.23
N GLY A 432 5.14 3.66 33.85
CA GLY A 432 3.94 3.38 34.65
C GLY A 432 3.58 1.90 34.59
N LYS A 433 3.58 1.22 35.74
CA LYS A 433 3.17 -0.18 35.88
C LYS A 433 1.67 -0.29 36.14
N VAL A 434 0.94 -0.94 35.23
CA VAL A 434 -0.51 -1.08 35.29
C VAL A 434 -0.92 -1.94 36.50
N ALA A 435 -1.93 -1.46 37.24
CA ALA A 435 -2.38 -2.10 38.46
C ALA A 435 -2.94 -3.50 38.21
N GLY A 436 -2.31 -4.52 38.80
CA GLY A 436 -2.75 -5.91 38.71
C GLY A 436 -2.57 -6.58 37.34
N ILE A 437 -1.86 -5.96 36.39
CA ILE A 437 -1.63 -6.48 35.03
C ILE A 437 -0.13 -6.35 34.72
N PRO A 438 0.51 -7.37 34.12
CA PRO A 438 1.94 -7.33 33.78
C PRO A 438 2.20 -6.50 32.53
N ILE A 439 1.82 -5.21 32.58
CA ILE A 439 2.08 -4.22 31.55
C ILE A 439 2.77 -3.02 32.19
N ILE A 440 3.84 -2.56 31.56
CA ILE A 440 4.51 -1.30 31.90
C ILE A 440 4.48 -0.43 30.66
N TYR A 441 3.96 0.80 30.80
CA TYR A 441 4.10 1.81 29.75
C TYR A 441 5.36 2.62 29.98
N HIS A 442 6.07 2.96 28.91
CA HIS A 442 7.24 3.84 28.97
C HIS A 442 6.92 5.19 28.34
N PHE A 443 7.44 6.25 28.96
CA PHE A 443 7.14 7.64 28.62
C PHE A 443 8.37 8.37 28.10
N GLN A 444 8.12 9.26 27.14
CA GLN A 444 9.07 10.28 26.73
C GLN A 444 8.37 11.63 26.87
N GLY A 445 8.62 12.31 27.99
CA GLY A 445 7.86 13.52 28.35
C GLY A 445 6.38 13.22 28.55
N GLN A 446 5.53 13.76 27.67
CA GLN A 446 4.07 13.58 27.69
C GLN A 446 3.56 12.52 26.71
N THR A 447 4.45 11.80 26.03
CA THR A 447 4.09 10.78 25.05
C THR A 447 4.34 9.38 25.60
N VAL A 448 3.38 8.48 25.40
CA VAL A 448 3.53 7.05 25.66
C VAL A 448 4.16 6.41 24.44
N PHE A 449 5.45 6.08 24.48
CA PHE A 449 6.16 5.65 23.27
C PHE A 449 6.23 4.12 23.13
N SER A 450 6.18 3.38 24.23
CA SER A 450 6.21 1.91 24.20
C SER A 450 5.45 1.26 25.35
N MET A 451 5.16 -0.03 25.19
CA MET A 451 4.62 -0.89 26.24
C MET A 451 5.44 -2.17 26.36
N GLU A 452 5.83 -2.50 27.58
CA GLU A 452 6.46 -3.77 27.95
C GLU A 452 5.40 -4.73 28.52
N PHE A 453 5.54 -6.01 28.19
CA PHE A 453 4.71 -7.09 28.71
C PHE A 453 5.40 -8.46 28.63
N ASP A 454 4.89 -9.43 29.38
CA ASP A 454 5.48 -10.76 29.47
C ASP A 454 5.20 -11.62 28.23
N GLY A 455 6.14 -12.51 27.92
CA GLY A 455 5.95 -13.64 27.01
C GLY A 455 5.08 -14.74 27.60
N VAL A 456 4.68 -15.70 26.77
CA VAL A 456 3.98 -16.91 27.23
C VAL A 456 4.90 -17.75 28.12
N GLU A 457 4.34 -18.48 29.08
CA GLU A 457 5.10 -19.41 29.91
C GLU A 457 5.71 -20.53 29.04
N ASN A 458 7.00 -20.84 29.23
CA ASN A 458 7.76 -21.77 28.36
C ASN A 458 7.73 -21.37 26.88
N ASN A 459 8.00 -20.09 26.60
CA ASN A 459 7.96 -19.50 25.27
C ASN A 459 8.86 -20.24 24.25
N PRO A 460 8.30 -20.87 23.21
CA PRO A 460 9.07 -21.65 22.24
C PRO A 460 9.70 -20.80 21.11
N ILE A 461 9.49 -19.47 21.11
CA ILE A 461 9.88 -18.60 20.00
C ILE A 461 11.36 -18.70 19.58
N VAL A 462 12.27 -18.91 20.53
CA VAL A 462 13.70 -19.05 20.23
C VAL A 462 13.96 -20.25 19.32
N GLU A 463 13.29 -21.37 19.57
CA GLU A 463 13.39 -22.58 18.76
C GLU A 463 12.57 -22.46 17.48
N ASP A 464 11.33 -21.96 17.57
CA ASP A 464 10.41 -21.87 16.43
C ASP A 464 10.93 -20.90 15.34
N MET A 465 11.62 -19.82 15.74
CA MET A 465 12.15 -18.80 14.84
C MET A 465 13.67 -18.83 14.67
N ASN A 466 14.37 -19.81 15.28
CA ASN A 466 15.83 -19.94 15.28
C ASN A 466 16.57 -18.66 15.72
N LEU A 467 16.18 -18.08 16.85
CA LEU A 467 16.79 -16.85 17.37
C LEU A 467 18.17 -17.16 17.99
N SER A 468 19.20 -16.42 17.59
CA SER A 468 20.57 -16.60 18.06
C SER A 468 21.05 -15.52 19.04
N SER A 469 20.29 -14.43 19.17
CA SER A 469 20.65 -13.26 19.98
C SER A 469 19.76 -13.15 21.22
N GLU A 470 20.32 -12.65 22.32
CA GLU A 470 19.59 -12.46 23.58
C GLU A 470 18.40 -11.51 23.41
N VAL A 471 18.64 -10.40 22.70
CA VAL A 471 17.61 -9.45 22.27
C VAL A 471 17.43 -9.54 20.76
N THR A 472 16.20 -9.70 20.32
CA THR A 472 15.82 -9.74 18.90
C THR A 472 14.80 -8.65 18.60
N ILE A 473 15.06 -7.86 17.57
CA ILE A 473 14.16 -6.80 17.12
C ILE A 473 13.44 -7.27 15.86
N PHE A 474 12.11 -7.26 15.92
CA PHE A 474 11.25 -7.56 14.80
C PHE A 474 10.59 -6.29 14.28
N ARG A 475 10.61 -6.12 12.97
CA ARG A 475 9.79 -5.11 12.30
C ARG A 475 8.40 -5.70 12.05
N VAL A 476 7.38 -5.00 12.54
CA VAL A 476 5.96 -5.39 12.41
C VAL A 476 5.17 -4.26 11.75
N ASP A 477 3.97 -4.57 11.27
CA ASP A 477 3.09 -3.56 10.68
C ASP A 477 2.80 -2.42 11.67
N GLY A 478 3.28 -1.22 11.35
CA GLY A 478 3.08 -0.03 12.17
C GLY A 478 4.07 0.16 13.31
N GLY A 479 5.11 -0.66 13.45
CA GLY A 479 6.02 -0.54 14.60
C GLY A 479 7.16 -1.56 14.68
N PHE A 480 7.63 -1.79 15.91
CA PHE A 480 8.68 -2.75 16.24
C PHE A 480 8.28 -3.55 17.48
N MET A 481 8.50 -4.86 17.44
CA MET A 481 8.44 -5.72 18.62
C MET A 481 9.86 -6.15 18.98
N ILE A 482 10.27 -5.84 20.20
CA ILE A 482 11.58 -6.21 20.73
C ILE A 482 11.35 -7.36 21.70
N TYR A 483 11.98 -8.49 21.46
CA TYR A 483 11.93 -9.66 22.33
C TYR A 483 13.23 -9.82 23.07
N ASP A 484 13.13 -9.97 24.39
CA ASP A 484 14.23 -10.36 25.25
C ASP A 484 14.05 -11.81 25.70
N SER A 485 14.94 -12.67 25.23
CA SER A 485 14.91 -14.10 25.55
C SER A 485 15.42 -14.44 26.95
N THR A 486 16.18 -13.53 27.60
CA THR A 486 16.71 -13.75 28.96
C THR A 486 15.65 -13.52 30.01
N THR A 487 14.82 -12.50 29.82
CA THR A 487 13.73 -12.14 30.74
C THR A 487 12.35 -12.62 30.28
N ASN A 488 12.25 -13.17 29.06
CA ASN A 488 11.00 -13.53 28.40
C ASN A 488 10.01 -12.36 28.37
N LYS A 489 10.50 -11.19 27.95
CA LYS A 489 9.73 -9.96 27.87
C LYS A 489 9.68 -9.42 26.45
N TRP A 490 8.60 -8.72 26.18
CA TRP A 490 8.36 -8.03 24.93
C TRP A 490 8.23 -6.55 25.18
N ASN A 491 8.80 -5.74 24.30
CA ASN A 491 8.53 -4.31 24.23
C ASN A 491 7.94 -4.00 22.85
N TYR A 492 6.80 -3.33 22.83
CA TYR A 492 6.11 -2.94 21.61
C TYR A 492 6.13 -1.42 21.43
N ILE A 493 6.63 -0.99 20.28
CA ILE A 493 6.79 0.40 19.87
C ILE A 493 5.96 0.62 18.62
N ILE A 494 5.05 1.60 18.63
CA ILE A 494 4.28 2.02 17.45
C ILE A 494 4.88 3.30 16.88
N ARG A 495 4.94 3.40 15.55
CA ARG A 495 5.48 4.55 14.82
C ARG A 495 4.51 5.72 14.71
#